data_AF-A0AAU3FUS4-F1
#
_entry.id   AF-A0AAU3FUS4-F1
#
_cell.length_a   1.000
_cell.length_b   1.000
_cell.length_c   1.000
_cell.angle_alpha   90.00
_cell.angle_beta   90.00
_cell.angle_gamma   90.00
#
_symmetry.space_group_name_H-M   'P 1'
#
loop_
_entity.id
_entity.type
_entity.pdbx_description
1 polymer ?
#
loop_
_entity_poly.entity_id
_entity_poly.type
_entity_poly.pdbx_seq_one_letter_code
_entity_poly.pdbx_strand_id
1 'polypeptide(L)'
;MDAGKRQEEEFIHLIRLAWDLRRRGLGTAVELAPRKEPVLLVPRPCGSLRVMALRRKGVWFFTWGRGESRRVRALADDAADHIWGAAQ
;
A
#
# COMPACT_ATOMS: atom_id res chain seq x y z
N MET A 1 -18.60 10.49 4.87
CA MET A 1 -18.06 9.10 4.85
C MET A 1 -17.61 8.81 6.26
N ASP A 2 -18.06 7.71 6.85
CA ASP A 2 -17.61 7.30 8.19
C ASP A 2 -16.10 7.05 8.16
N ALA A 3 -15.35 7.67 9.08
CA ALA A 3 -13.90 7.54 9.15
C ALA A 3 -13.47 6.09 9.39
N GLY A 4 -14.29 5.30 10.11
CA GLY A 4 -14.04 3.87 10.32
C GLY A 4 -14.12 3.07 9.02
N LYS A 5 -15.17 3.31 8.22
CA LYS A 5 -15.36 2.65 6.92
C LYS A 5 -14.23 2.97 5.93
N ARG A 6 -13.73 4.21 5.95
CA ARG A 6 -12.58 4.60 5.11
C ARG A 6 -11.30 3.83 5.48
N GLN A 7 -10.99 3.72 6.77
CA GLN A 7 -9.80 2.99 7.23
C GLN A 7 -9.89 1.50 6.94
N GLU A 8 -11.08 0.91 7.05
CA GLU A 8 -11.32 -0.49 6.68
C GLU A 8 -11.06 -0.73 5.19
N GLU A 9 -11.58 0.14 4.30
CA GLU A 9 -11.33 0.05 2.86
C GLU A 9 -9.82 0.19 2.54
N GLU A 10 -9.11 1.11 3.20
CA GLU A 10 -7.66 1.27 3.07
C GLU A 10 -6.92 -0.01 3.48
N PHE A 11 -7.27 -0.58 4.63
CA PHE A 11 -6.70 -1.83 5.12
C PHE A 11 -6.91 -2.99 4.15
N ILE A 12 -8.12 -3.16 3.62
CA ILE A 12 -8.44 -4.23 2.66
C ILE A 12 -7.55 -4.14 1.42
N HIS A 13 -7.35 -2.95 0.86
CA HIS A 13 -6.47 -2.77 -0.29
C HIS A 13 -5.01 -3.09 0.03
N LEU A 14 -4.53 -2.70 1.22
CA LEU A 14 -3.17 -3.04 1.65
C LEU A 14 -2.97 -4.54 1.86
N ILE A 15 -3.97 -5.25 2.38
CA ILE A 15 -3.91 -6.71 2.55
C ILE A 15 -3.88 -7.43 1.20
N ARG A 16 -4.64 -6.95 0.21
CA ARG A 16 -4.59 -7.48 -1.16
C ARG A 16 -3.20 -7.31 -1.77
N LEU A 17 -2.63 -6.11 -1.66
CA LEU A 17 -1.26 -5.87 -2.10
C LEU A 17 -0.24 -6.76 -1.37
N ALA A 18 -0.39 -6.91 -0.05
CA ALA A 18 0.47 -7.79 0.76
C ALA A 18 0.44 -9.23 0.25
N TRP A 19 -0.74 -9.74 -0.12
CA TRP A 19 -0.91 -11.06 -0.69
C TRP A 19 -0.18 -11.21 -2.03
N ASP A 20 -0.30 -10.22 -2.91
CA ASP A 20 0.35 -10.24 -4.23
C ASP A 20 1.87 -10.15 -4.13
N LEU A 21 2.40 -9.33 -3.20
CA LEU A 21 3.83 -9.25 -2.91
C LEU A 21 4.35 -10.54 -2.27
N ARG A 22 3.56 -11.18 -1.39
CA ARG A 22 3.92 -12.48 -0.78
C ARG A 22 4.06 -13.56 -1.84
N ARG A 23 3.17 -13.60 -2.85
CA ARG A 23 3.29 -14.52 -3.99
C ARG A 23 4.60 -14.36 -4.77
N ARG A 24 5.25 -13.20 -4.65
CA ARG A 24 6.55 -12.87 -5.27
C ARG A 24 7.73 -13.05 -4.30
N GLY A 25 7.50 -13.63 -3.13
CA GLY A 25 8.54 -13.92 -2.13
C GLY A 25 8.89 -12.77 -1.19
N LEU A 26 8.17 -11.64 -1.22
CA LEU A 26 8.37 -10.55 -0.26
C LEU A 26 7.55 -10.77 1.01
N GLY A 27 8.22 -10.82 2.16
CA GLY A 27 7.56 -10.79 3.47
C GLY A 27 7.14 -9.36 3.80
N THR A 28 5.85 -9.11 3.99
CA THR A 28 5.32 -7.77 4.30
C THR A 28 4.56 -7.75 5.63
N ALA A 29 4.44 -6.59 6.26
CA ALA A 29 3.65 -6.41 7.49
C ALA A 29 2.68 -5.22 7.35
N VAL A 30 1.46 -5.33 7.87
CA VAL A 30 0.52 -4.20 7.93
C VAL A 30 0.49 -3.65 9.35
N GLU A 31 0.76 -2.35 9.49
CA GLU A 31 0.63 -1.60 10.74
C GLU A 31 -0.74 -0.90 10.80
N LEU A 32 -1.48 -1.16 11.89
CA LEU A 32 -2.75 -0.50 12.22
C LEU A 32 -2.61 0.26 13.53
N ALA A 33 -1.93 1.41 13.49
CA ALA A 33 -1.77 2.23 14.69
C ALA A 33 -3.08 2.97 15.02
N PRO A 34 -3.47 3.09 16.30
CA PRO A 34 -4.69 3.80 16.70
C PRO A 34 -4.72 5.22 16.13
N ARG A 35 -5.82 5.56 15.46
CA ARG A 35 -6.06 6.89 14.85
C ARG A 35 -5.04 7.29 13.77
N LYS A 36 -4.28 6.35 13.21
CA LYS A 36 -3.41 6.58 12.06
C LYS A 36 -3.92 5.81 10.85
N GLU A 37 -3.52 6.28 9.66
CA GLU A 37 -3.81 5.58 8.42
C GLU A 37 -3.09 4.20 8.42
N PRO A 38 -3.74 3.13 7.94
CA PRO A 38 -3.09 1.84 7.73
C PRO A 38 -1.85 1.98 6.84
N VAL A 39 -0.77 1.26 7.19
CA VAL A 39 0.47 1.26 6.41
C VAL A 39 0.93 -0.16 6.17
N LEU A 40 1.26 -0.49 4.92
CA LEU A 40 1.97 -1.70 4.56
C LEU A 40 3.47 -1.42 4.57
N LEU A 41 4.22 -2.18 5.37
CA LEU A 41 5.66 -2.21 5.39
C LEU A 41 6.16 -3.28 4.44
N VAL A 42 6.93 -2.86 3.45
CA VAL A 42 7.64 -3.74 2.53
C VAL A 42 9.15 -3.62 2.83
N PRO A 43 9.86 -4.70 3.16
CA PRO A 43 11.30 -4.66 3.40
C PRO A 43 12.08 -4.10 2.21
N ARG A 44 13.13 -3.35 2.49
CA ARG A 44 14.07 -2.81 1.50
C ARG A 44 15.51 -2.79 2.07
N PRO A 45 16.57 -2.69 1.25
CA PRO A 45 17.95 -2.69 1.76
C PRO A 45 18.25 -1.64 2.84
N CYS A 46 17.60 -0.48 2.78
CA CYS A 46 17.79 0.62 3.73
C CYS A 46 16.60 0.82 4.71
N GLY A 47 15.91 -0.25 5.11
CA GLY A 47 14.82 -0.23 6.09
C GLY A 47 13.51 -0.79 5.54
N SER A 48 12.42 -0.02 5.63
CA SER A 48 11.11 -0.42 5.11
C SER A 48 10.51 0.64 4.20
N LEU A 49 10.00 0.23 3.05
CA LEU A 49 9.13 1.04 2.22
C LEU A 49 7.75 1.09 2.88
N ARG A 50 7.27 2.30 3.19
CA ARG A 50 5.95 2.53 3.77
C ARG A 50 4.95 2.81 2.66
N VAL A 51 4.02 1.89 2.44
CA VAL A 51 2.97 1.99 1.42
C VAL A 51 1.64 2.30 2.09
N MET A 52 0.95 3.33 1.60
CA MET A 52 -0.38 3.75 2.06
C MET A 52 -1.39 3.57 0.93
N ALA A 53 -2.63 3.24 1.29
CA ALA A 53 -3.76 3.28 0.37
C ALA A 53 -4.46 4.64 0.49
N LEU A 54 -4.82 5.25 -0.63
CA LEU A 54 -5.60 6.48 -0.65
C LEU A 54 -6.62 6.49 -1.78
N ARG A 55 -7.72 7.20 -1.57
CA ARG A 55 -8.76 7.39 -2.57
C ARG A 55 -8.73 8.82 -3.11
N ARG A 56 -8.62 8.98 -4.44
CA ARG A 56 -8.70 10.28 -5.12
C ARG A 56 -9.67 10.20 -6.28
N LYS A 57 -10.62 11.16 -6.34
CA LYS A 57 -11.66 11.23 -7.38
C LYS A 57 -12.35 9.86 -7.61
N GLY A 58 -12.67 9.15 -6.53
CA GLY A 58 -13.32 7.84 -6.57
C GLY A 58 -12.39 6.65 -6.82
N VAL A 59 -11.14 6.86 -7.25
CA VAL A 59 -10.17 5.82 -7.61
C VAL A 59 -9.19 5.55 -6.46
N TRP A 60 -8.88 4.28 -6.24
CA TRP A 60 -7.90 3.83 -5.25
C TRP A 60 -6.48 3.80 -5.80
N PHE A 61 -5.53 4.21 -4.97
CA PHE A 61 -4.12 4.23 -5.29
C PHE A 61 -3.28 3.74 -4.11
N PHE A 62 -2.14 3.12 -4.41
CA PHE A 62 -1.04 2.94 -3.47
C PHE A 62 -0.04 4.08 -3.63
N THR A 63 0.57 4.52 -2.53
CA THR A 63 1.61 5.56 -2.52
C THR A 63 2.69 5.25 -1.50
N TRP A 64 3.94 5.60 -1.80
CA TRP A 64 5.10 5.31 -0.93
C TRP A 64 6.07 6.49 -0.76
N GLY A 65 5.57 7.69 -0.98
CA GLY A 65 6.33 8.92 -0.80
C GLY A 65 5.57 10.12 -1.36
N ARG A 66 6.31 11.20 -1.62
CA ARG A 66 5.78 12.41 -2.24
C ARG A 66 6.02 12.35 -3.76
N GLY A 67 5.07 12.86 -4.54
CA GLY A 67 5.15 12.96 -6.00
C GLY A 67 4.27 11.95 -6.74
N GLU A 68 3.96 12.25 -8.01
CA GLU A 68 3.08 11.41 -8.84
C GLU A 68 3.75 10.09 -9.26
N SER A 69 5.08 10.11 -9.45
CA SER A 69 5.87 8.91 -9.77
C SER A 69 5.93 7.88 -8.64
N ARG A 70 5.44 8.24 -7.45
CA ARG A 70 5.40 7.35 -6.27
C ARG A 70 3.98 6.89 -5.96
N ARG A 71 3.17 6.71 -7.02
CA ARG A 71 1.78 6.28 -6.93
C ARG A 71 1.46 5.28 -8.05
N VAL A 72 0.66 4.26 -7.72
CA VAL A 72 0.09 3.33 -8.71
C VAL A 72 -1.39 3.08 -8.37
N ARG A 73 -2.22 2.75 -9.36
CA ARG A 73 -3.63 2.41 -9.12
C ARG A 73 -3.71 1.09 -8.36
N ALA A 74 -4.55 1.03 -7.32
CA ALA A 74 -4.57 -0.11 -6.41
C ALA A 74 -5.11 -1.40 -7.04
N LEU A 75 -5.94 -1.27 -8.07
CA LEU A 75 -6.58 -2.39 -8.79
C LEU A 75 -5.99 -2.60 -10.19
N ALA A 76 -4.79 -2.07 -10.46
CA ALA A 76 -4.08 -2.38 -11.69
C ALA A 76 -3.29 -3.68 -11.52
N ASP A 77 -3.21 -4.48 -12.58
CA ASP A 77 -2.54 -5.79 -12.55
C ASP A 77 -1.04 -5.68 -12.24
N ASP A 78 -0.44 -4.52 -12.52
CA ASP A 78 0.97 -4.19 -12.32
C ASP A 78 1.26 -3.52 -10.97
N ALA A 79 0.25 -3.31 -10.11
CA ALA A 79 0.43 -2.56 -8.87
C ALA A 79 1.50 -3.18 -7.96
N ALA A 80 1.52 -4.51 -7.87
CA ALA A 80 2.54 -5.23 -7.12
C ALA A 80 3.94 -5.13 -7.76
N ASP A 81 4.05 -5.07 -9.09
CA ASP A 81 5.32 -4.88 -9.80
C ASP A 81 5.93 -3.51 -9.45
N HIS A 82 5.12 -2.46 -9.48
CA HIS A 82 5.57 -1.11 -9.15
C HIS A 82 6.07 -1.00 -7.71
N ILE A 83 5.34 -1.60 -6.76
CA ILE A 83 5.74 -1.57 -5.34
C ILE A 83 6.97 -2.43 -5.10
N TRP A 84 7.07 -3.61 -5.74
CA TRP A 84 8.25 -4.45 -5.68
C TRP A 84 9.48 -3.70 -6.21
N GLY A 85 9.38 -3.06 -7.38
CA GLY A 85 10.47 -2.28 -7.96
C GLY A 85 10.88 -1.09 -7.10
N ALA A 86 9.93 -0.46 -6.39
CA ALA A 86 10.22 0.62 -5.46
C ALA A 86 10.87 0.16 -4.13
N ALA A 87 10.78 -1.13 -3.80
CA ALA A 87 11.35 -1.72 -2.60
C ALA A 87 12.79 -2.25 -2.80
N GLN A 88 13.23 -2.40 -4.06
CA GLN A 88 14.60 -2.77 -4.38
C GLN A 88 15.59 -1.60 -4.21
#